data_AF-A0A7Y9WZ00-F1
#
_entry.id   AF-A0A7Y9WZ00-F1
#
_cell.length_a   1.000
_cell.length_b   1.000
_cell.length_c   1.000
_cell.angle_alpha   90.00
_cell.angle_beta   90.00
_cell.angle_gamma   90.00
#
_symmetry.space_group_name_H-M   'P 1'
#
loop_
_entity.id
_entity.type
_entity.pdbx_description
1 polymer ?
#
loop_
_entity_poly.entity_id
_entity_poly.type
_entity_poly.pdbx_seq_one_letter_code
_entity_poly.pdbx_strand_id
1 'polypeptide(L)'
;MTQADGTIIGWQTTWRQQSGHEVARSAVTDGQGEAARIVAAAKTGVVAARKRLANATVAATRNGMRQVDIVRATGYTRERVRQILRANGVEAD
;
A
#
# COMPACT_ATOMS: atom_id res chain seq x y z
N MET A 1 44.56 28.24 36.41
CA MET A 1 44.64 28.23 34.94
C MET A 1 43.81 27.04 34.46
N THR A 2 42.51 27.26 34.25
CA THR A 2 41.48 26.22 34.11
C THR A 2 40.88 26.33 32.71
N GLN A 3 41.57 25.80 31.70
CA GLN A 3 41.10 25.78 30.30
C GLN A 3 40.69 24.37 29.83
N ALA A 4 40.95 23.32 30.61
CA ALA A 4 40.67 21.94 30.19
C ALA A 4 39.17 21.54 30.26
N ASP A 5 38.39 22.12 31.18
CA ASP A 5 37.00 21.72 31.41
C ASP A 5 36.05 22.14 30.27
N GLY A 6 36.19 23.36 29.76
CA GLY A 6 35.29 23.88 28.71
C GLY A 6 35.42 23.13 27.39
N THR A 7 36.64 22.68 27.04
CA THR A 7 36.91 21.94 25.81
C THR A 7 36.34 20.52 25.90
N ILE A 8 36.50 19.83 27.04
CA ILE A 8 35.96 18.49 27.27
C ILE A 8 34.41 18.49 27.25
N ILE A 9 33.78 19.49 27.88
CA ILE A 9 32.32 19.67 27.86
C ILE A 9 31.82 19.97 26.43
N GLY A 10 32.57 20.75 25.65
CA GLY A 10 32.27 21.01 24.24
C GLY A 10 32.28 19.75 23.38
N TRP A 11 33.33 18.92 23.48
CA TRP A 11 33.41 17.66 22.75
C TRP A 11 32.28 16.70 23.14
N GLN A 12 32.01 16.51 24.43
CA GLN A 12 30.93 15.63 24.90
C GLN A 12 29.54 16.06 24.41
N THR A 13 29.30 17.37 24.31
CA THR A 13 28.01 17.92 23.85
C THR A 13 27.81 17.70 22.35
N THR A 14 28.87 17.86 21.55
CA THR A 14 28.84 17.57 20.11
C THR A 14 28.58 16.10 19.83
N TRP A 15 29.26 15.18 20.54
CA TRP A 15 29.02 13.74 20.41
C TRP A 15 27.57 13.37 20.75
N ARG A 16 27.02 13.92 21.85
CA ARG A 16 25.62 13.68 22.24
C ARG A 16 24.61 14.16 21.18
N GLN A 17 24.83 15.32 20.59
CA GLN A 17 23.97 15.85 19.52
C GLN A 17 24.04 15.01 18.25
N GLN A 18 25.27 14.62 17.84
CA GLN A 18 25.47 13.78 16.66
C GLN A 18 24.83 12.41 16.83
N SER A 19 25.01 11.76 17.98
CA SER A 19 24.35 10.49 18.29
C SER A 19 22.83 10.61 18.32
N GLY A 20 22.28 11.71 18.86
CA GLY A 20 20.84 11.96 18.84
C GLY A 20 20.27 12.10 17.43
N HIS A 21 20.97 12.81 16.54
CA HIS A 21 20.58 12.96 15.14
C HIS A 21 20.68 11.65 14.34
N GLU A 22 21.70 10.83 14.61
CA GLU A 22 21.85 9.51 14.01
C GLU A 22 20.73 8.55 14.42
N VAL A 23 20.38 8.54 15.71
CA VAL A 23 19.23 7.77 16.23
C VAL A 23 17.93 8.24 15.59
N ALA A 24 17.69 9.55 15.52
CA ALA A 24 16.49 10.10 14.88
C ALA A 24 16.41 9.73 13.39
N ARG A 25 17.53 9.78 12.67
CA ARG A 25 17.60 9.39 11.26
C ARG A 25 17.31 7.90 11.08
N SER A 26 17.90 7.04 11.91
CA SER A 26 17.65 5.59 11.89
C SER A 26 16.18 5.30 12.10
N ALA A 27 15.55 5.92 13.10
CA ALA A 27 14.13 5.73 13.38
C ALA A 27 13.22 6.14 12.21
N VAL A 28 13.57 7.22 11.48
CA VAL A 28 12.85 7.63 10.27
C VAL A 28 13.01 6.59 9.15
N THR A 29 14.23 6.11 8.91
CA THR A 29 14.49 5.07 7.90
C THR A 29 13.75 3.76 8.23
N ASP A 30 13.77 3.34 9.48
CA ASP A 30 13.04 2.14 9.95
C ASP A 30 11.53 2.32 9.78
N GLY A 31 11.00 3.49 10.13
CA GLY A 31 9.59 3.84 9.94
C GLY A 31 9.18 3.84 8.47
N GLN A 32 10.01 4.37 7.57
CA GLN A 32 9.79 4.31 6.12
C GLN A 32 9.81 2.86 5.61
N GLY A 33 10.71 2.02 6.12
CA GLY A 33 10.79 0.60 5.79
C GLY A 33 9.55 -0.19 6.21
N GLU A 34 9.02 0.07 7.41
CA GLU A 34 7.76 -0.53 7.88
C GLU A 34 6.57 -0.06 7.04
N ALA A 35 6.46 1.25 6.80
CA ALA A 35 5.38 1.80 5.96
C ALA A 35 5.39 1.19 4.54
N ALA A 36 6.57 1.04 3.93
CA ALA A 36 6.71 0.40 2.63
C ALA A 36 6.23 -1.06 2.64
N ARG A 37 6.55 -1.82 3.71
CA ARG A 37 6.08 -3.20 3.89
C ARG A 37 4.57 -3.28 4.03
N ILE A 38 3.96 -2.41 4.83
CA ILE A 38 2.49 -2.34 4.99
C ILE A 38 1.81 -2.03 3.65
N VAL A 39 2.31 -1.02 2.91
CA VAL A 39 1.76 -0.65 1.60
C VAL A 39 1.91 -1.80 0.60
N ALA A 40 3.05 -2.49 0.57
CA ALA A 40 3.25 -3.64 -0.30
C ALA A 40 2.27 -4.78 0.02
N ALA A 41 2.10 -5.11 1.30
CA ALA A 41 1.13 -6.12 1.73
C ALA A 41 -0.32 -5.72 1.36
N ALA A 42 -0.70 -4.46 1.58
CA ALA A 42 -2.01 -3.94 1.21
C ALA A 42 -2.25 -4.01 -0.31
N LYS A 43 -1.26 -3.63 -1.13
CA LYS A 43 -1.33 -3.73 -2.60
C LYS A 43 -1.58 -5.17 -3.05
N THR A 44 -0.86 -6.13 -2.48
CA THR A 44 -1.08 -7.57 -2.76
C THR A 44 -2.51 -8.00 -2.40
N GLY A 45 -3.00 -7.58 -1.23
CA GLY A 45 -4.38 -7.84 -0.80
C GLY A 45 -5.43 -7.26 -1.78
N VAL A 46 -5.23 -6.03 -2.25
CA VAL A 46 -6.11 -5.38 -3.23
C VAL A 46 -6.11 -6.13 -4.57
N VAL A 47 -4.95 -6.58 -5.06
CA VAL A 47 -4.85 -7.36 -6.29
C VAL A 47 -5.61 -8.69 -6.15
N ALA A 48 -5.43 -9.40 -5.04
CA ALA A 48 -6.14 -10.65 -4.77
C ALA A 48 -7.66 -10.44 -4.69
N ALA A 49 -8.10 -9.38 -4.00
CA ALA A 49 -9.51 -9.03 -3.89
C ALA A 49 -10.13 -8.70 -5.27
N ARG A 50 -9.43 -7.92 -6.10
CA ARG A 50 -9.87 -7.61 -7.47
C ARG A 50 -9.99 -8.86 -8.34
N LYS A 51 -9.06 -9.81 -8.22
CA LYS A 51 -9.12 -11.09 -8.93
C LYS A 51 -10.35 -11.91 -8.49
N ARG A 52 -10.61 -12.01 -7.19
CA ARG A 52 -11.80 -12.70 -6.67
C ARG A 52 -13.10 -12.06 -7.16
N LEU A 53 -13.18 -10.73 -7.14
CA LEU A 53 -14.35 -10.01 -7.63
C LEU A 53 -14.54 -10.21 -9.14
N ALA A 54 -13.47 -10.14 -9.95
CA ALA A 54 -13.55 -10.42 -11.38
C ALA A 54 -14.09 -11.83 -11.67
N ASN A 55 -13.61 -12.84 -10.95
CA ASN A 55 -14.11 -14.22 -11.08
C ASN A 55 -15.61 -14.31 -10.71
N ALA A 56 -16.03 -13.63 -9.65
CA ALA A 56 -17.44 -13.59 -9.22
C ALA A 56 -18.33 -12.90 -10.28
N THR A 57 -17.86 -11.80 -10.89
CA THR A 57 -18.54 -11.13 -12.00
C THR A 57 -18.75 -12.08 -13.18
N VAL A 58 -17.70 -12.80 -13.61
CA VAL A 58 -17.79 -13.77 -14.71
C VAL A 58 -18.76 -14.90 -14.37
N ALA A 59 -18.69 -15.45 -13.15
CA ALA A 59 -19.60 -16.49 -12.70
C ALA A 59 -21.06 -16.01 -12.69
N ALA A 60 -21.33 -14.80 -12.21
CA ALA A 60 -22.67 -14.23 -12.19
C ALA A 60 -23.25 -14.10 -13.61
N THR A 61 -22.47 -13.61 -14.58
CA THR A 61 -22.89 -13.55 -15.99
C THR A 61 -23.17 -14.93 -16.57
N ARG A 62 -22.28 -15.91 -16.32
CA ARG A 62 -22.48 -17.30 -16.79
C ARG A 62 -23.72 -17.96 -16.19
N ASN A 63 -24.10 -17.56 -14.98
CA ASN A 63 -25.32 -18.00 -14.32
C ASN A 63 -26.58 -17.23 -14.78
N GLY A 64 -26.47 -16.39 -15.81
CA GLY A 64 -27.59 -15.66 -16.41
C GLY A 64 -27.97 -14.36 -15.68
N MET A 65 -27.17 -13.89 -14.73
CA MET A 65 -27.41 -12.59 -14.09
C MET A 65 -27.22 -11.46 -15.10
N ARG A 66 -28.20 -10.55 -15.20
CA ARG A 66 -28.13 -9.41 -16.11
C ARG A 66 -26.99 -8.49 -15.72
N GLN A 67 -26.31 -7.91 -16.71
CA GLN A 67 -25.19 -7.01 -16.48
C GLN A 67 -25.56 -5.79 -15.61
N VAL A 68 -26.80 -5.29 -15.72
CA VAL A 68 -27.29 -4.18 -14.90
C VAL A 68 -27.38 -4.53 -13.41
N ASP A 69 -27.68 -5.78 -13.08
CA ASP A 69 -27.79 -6.25 -11.69
C ASP A 69 -26.39 -6.51 -11.12
N ILE A 70 -25.46 -7.00 -11.94
CA ILE A 70 -24.04 -7.11 -11.58
C ILE A 70 -23.44 -5.73 -11.27
N VAL A 71 -23.75 -4.72 -12.08
CA VAL A 71 -23.33 -3.33 -11.82
C VAL A 71 -23.86 -2.83 -10.48
N ARG A 72 -25.14 -3.07 -10.19
CA ARG A 72 -25.75 -2.68 -8.91
C ARG A 72 -25.12 -3.39 -7.72
N ALA A 73 -24.83 -4.69 -7.84
CA ALA A 73 -24.27 -5.50 -6.76
C ALA A 73 -22.78 -5.19 -6.50
N THR A 74 -22.02 -4.86 -7.54
CA THR A 74 -20.56 -4.66 -7.44
C THR A 74 -20.15 -3.19 -7.29
N GLY A 75 -21.01 -2.25 -7.66
CA GLY A 75 -20.68 -0.82 -7.73
C GLY A 75 -19.76 -0.44 -8.89
N TYR A 76 -19.41 -1.39 -9.77
CA TYR A 76 -18.62 -1.12 -10.96
C TYR A 76 -19.44 -0.44 -12.05
N THR A 77 -18.77 0.36 -12.87
CA THR A 77 -19.37 0.89 -14.09
C THR A 77 -19.67 -0.26 -15.07
N ARG A 78 -20.68 -0.09 -15.93
CA ARG A 78 -20.96 -1.06 -17.02
C ARG A 78 -19.73 -1.33 -17.86
N GLU A 79 -18.95 -0.30 -18.16
CA GLU A 79 -17.71 -0.45 -18.91
C GLU A 79 -16.70 -1.34 -18.19
N ARG A 80 -16.53 -1.15 -16.87
CA ARG A 80 -15.61 -1.99 -16.11
C ARG A 80 -16.05 -3.46 -16.08
N VAL A 81 -17.35 -3.72 -16.00
CA VAL A 81 -17.90 -5.08 -16.11
C VAL A 81 -17.62 -5.66 -17.50
N ARG A 82 -17.87 -4.92 -18.59
CA ARG A 82 -17.56 -5.38 -19.96
C ARG A 82 -16.08 -5.71 -20.15
N GLN A 83 -15.17 -4.88 -19.63
CA GLN A 83 -13.73 -5.16 -19.68
C GLN A 83 -13.36 -6.46 -18.99
N ILE A 84 -13.93 -6.70 -17.80
CA ILE A 84 -13.71 -7.96 -17.07
C ILE A 84 -14.23 -9.15 -17.87
N LEU A 85 -15.43 -9.05 -18.45
CA LEU A 85 -16.02 -10.13 -19.24
C LEU A 85 -15.18 -10.44 -20.49
N ARG A 86 -14.80 -9.42 -21.27
CA ARG A 86 -13.94 -9.57 -22.46
C ARG A 86 -12.57 -10.17 -22.13
N ALA A 87 -11.93 -9.70 -21.05
CA ALA A 87 -10.66 -10.24 -20.60
C ALA A 87 -10.74 -11.73 -20.18
N ASN A 88 -11.94 -12.26 -19.95
CA ASN A 88 -12.20 -13.65 -19.61
C ASN A 88 -12.95 -14.41 -20.73
N GLY A 89 -12.99 -13.86 -21.95
CA GLY A 89 -13.59 -14.51 -23.12
C GLY A 89 -15.11 -14.64 -23.07
N VAL A 90 -15.81 -13.81 -22.29
CA VAL A 90 -17.27 -13.76 -22.24
C VAL A 90 -17.74 -12.56 -23.07
N GLU A 91 -18.47 -12.83 -24.15
CA GLU A 91 -19.15 -11.78 -24.92
C GLU A 91 -20.23 -11.16 -24.03
N ALA A 92 -20.17 -9.84 -23.87
CA ALA A 92 -21.08 -9.13 -23.00
C ALA A 92 -22.22 -8.55 -23.84
N ASP A 93 -23.41 -9.16 -23.75
CA ASP A 93 -24.67 -8.61 -24.29
C ASP A 93 -25.04 -7.26 -23.65
#